data_AF-A0A0S8KIU4-F1
#
_entry.id   AF-A0A0S8KIU4-F1
#
_cell.length_a   1.000
_cell.length_b   1.000
_cell.length_c   1.000
_cell.angle_alpha   90.00
_cell.angle_beta   90.00
_cell.angle_gamma   90.00
#
_symmetry.space_group_name_H-M   'P 1'
#
loop_
_entity.id
_entity.type
_entity.pdbx_description
1 polymer ?
#
loop_
_entity_poly.entity_id
_entity_poly.type
_entity_poly.pdbx_seq_one_letter_code
_entity_poly.pdbx_strand_id
1 'polypeptide(L)'
;MIMSCEKYKNIIQKYLDGTTDDSQLAELKTHTETCRHCREQFDRCVLMAEAIKHAFSSRTTAERARASLVARLSAEPSAHPRPVRYGSTFLAGRRTAIAASILLAVGLFLGFALDRGLVRRAGEPLTRQVPICVADAEGTVLVRHQGSDAWQVLEAGSNVHLGDRFHSAAKSAFVLEMKDKSTIEVNQNSMLVLELYNGETQFFLEHGECTASLGSPHGPFFISTPHGRVEALGTEFTVKVTDE
;
A
#
# COMPACT_ATOMS: atom_id res chain seq x y z
N MET A 1 9.60 -25.47 36.08
CA MET A 1 8.30 -25.29 35.39
C MET A 1 8.50 -24.54 34.07
N ILE A 2 9.27 -25.08 33.12
CA ILE A 2 9.54 -24.43 31.82
C ILE A 2 8.64 -25.04 30.71
N MET A 3 8.25 -26.31 30.85
CA MET A 3 7.39 -26.99 29.86
C MET A 3 5.92 -26.54 29.85
N SER A 4 5.44 -25.86 30.89
CA SER A 4 4.06 -25.34 30.89
C SER A 4 3.90 -24.15 29.95
N CYS A 5 4.89 -23.24 29.88
CA CYS A 5 4.76 -22.00 29.11
C CYS A 5 4.66 -22.21 27.60
N GLU A 6 5.33 -23.22 27.03
CA GLU A 6 5.25 -23.52 25.59
C GLU A 6 3.83 -23.92 25.16
N LYS A 7 3.13 -24.70 25.99
CA LYS A 7 1.72 -25.05 25.73
C LYS A 7 0.87 -23.79 25.63
N TYR A 8 1.03 -22.83 26.54
CA TYR A 8 0.23 -21.61 26.55
C TYR A 8 0.60 -20.64 25.43
N LYS A 9 1.86 -20.63 24.98
CA LYS A 9 2.25 -19.89 23.77
C LYS A 9 1.44 -20.32 22.55
N ASN A 10 1.23 -21.62 22.37
CA ASN A 10 0.38 -22.14 21.29
C ASN A 10 -1.09 -21.74 21.45
N ILE A 11 -1.62 -21.70 22.69
CA ILE A 11 -3.01 -21.25 22.94
C ILE A 11 -3.16 -19.75 22.65
N ILE A 12 -2.17 -18.92 23.00
CA ILE A 12 -2.15 -17.48 22.67
C ILE A 12 -2.17 -17.27 21.16
N GLN A 13 -1.40 -18.06 20.40
CA GLN A 13 -1.41 -17.99 18.94
C GLN A 13 -2.77 -18.36 18.35
N LYS A 14 -3.37 -19.48 18.80
CA LYS A 14 -4.73 -19.85 18.40
C LYS A 14 -5.77 -18.78 18.72
N TYR A 15 -5.57 -18.03 19.82
CA TYR A 15 -6.48 -16.96 20.23
C TYR A 15 -6.41 -15.79 19.24
N LEU A 16 -5.21 -15.41 18.80
CA LEU A 16 -5.02 -14.42 17.73
C LEU A 16 -5.65 -14.88 16.39
N ASP A 17 -5.57 -16.18 16.10
CA ASP A 17 -6.16 -16.78 14.89
C ASP A 17 -7.68 -16.97 14.98
N GLY A 18 -8.30 -16.72 16.15
CA GLY A 18 -9.73 -16.93 16.38
C GLY A 18 -10.15 -18.42 16.40
N THR A 19 -9.21 -19.34 16.62
CA THR A 19 -9.44 -20.80 16.61
C THR A 19 -9.42 -21.45 18.00
N THR A 20 -9.27 -20.65 19.05
CA THR A 20 -9.30 -21.11 20.44
C THR A 20 -10.72 -21.40 20.90
N ASP A 21 -10.94 -22.57 21.51
CA ASP A 21 -12.20 -22.91 22.17
C ASP A 21 -12.29 -22.33 23.61
N ASP A 22 -13.50 -22.27 24.16
CA ASP A 22 -13.75 -21.69 25.49
C ASP A 22 -12.98 -22.39 26.62
N SER A 23 -12.75 -23.71 26.49
CA SER A 23 -12.00 -24.51 27.46
C SER A 23 -10.53 -24.11 27.48
N GLN A 24 -9.90 -23.99 26.31
CA GLN A 24 -8.52 -23.54 26.16
C GLN A 24 -8.34 -22.11 26.65
N LEU A 25 -9.33 -21.22 26.41
CA LEU A 25 -9.27 -19.85 26.91
C LEU A 25 -9.37 -19.79 28.44
N ALA A 26 -10.21 -20.61 29.06
CA ALA A 26 -10.29 -20.72 30.52
C ALA A 26 -8.98 -21.27 31.13
N GLU A 27 -8.36 -22.27 30.48
CA GLU A 27 -7.06 -22.80 30.91
C GLU A 27 -5.96 -21.73 30.82
N LEU A 28 -5.93 -20.97 29.72
CA LEU A 28 -4.99 -19.87 29.53
C LEU A 28 -5.15 -18.78 30.61
N LYS A 29 -6.39 -18.37 30.92
CA LYS A 29 -6.67 -17.39 31.99
C LYS A 29 -6.18 -17.87 33.35
N THR A 30 -6.43 -19.13 33.68
CA THR A 30 -5.94 -19.73 34.93
C THR A 30 -4.40 -19.71 35.00
N HIS A 31 -3.73 -19.96 33.88
CA HIS A 31 -2.27 -19.91 33.84
C HIS A 31 -1.71 -18.49 33.96
N THR A 32 -2.31 -17.50 33.31
CA THR A 32 -1.83 -16.11 33.37
C THR A 32 -1.98 -15.50 34.77
N GLU A 33 -2.85 -16.03 35.63
CA GLU A 33 -2.92 -15.65 37.06
C GLU A 33 -1.65 -16.03 37.84
N THR A 34 -0.95 -17.09 37.44
CA THR A 34 0.24 -17.60 38.14
C THR A 34 1.55 -17.31 37.42
N CYS A 35 1.52 -17.14 36.09
CA CYS A 35 2.71 -16.92 35.27
C CYS A 35 2.78 -15.48 34.72
N ARG A 36 3.66 -14.66 35.29
CA ARG A 36 3.86 -13.26 34.88
C ARG A 36 4.21 -13.12 33.39
N HIS A 37 5.09 -13.96 32.86
CA HIS A 37 5.54 -13.88 31.47
C HIS A 37 4.41 -14.14 30.48
N CYS A 38 3.61 -15.19 30.70
CA CYS A 38 2.47 -15.49 29.85
C CYS A 38 1.37 -14.43 29.97
N ARG A 39 1.19 -13.82 31.16
CA ARG A 39 0.28 -12.67 31.34
C ARG A 39 0.67 -11.49 30.47
N GLU A 40 1.92 -11.04 30.55
CA GLU A 40 2.43 -9.91 29.77
C GLU A 40 2.33 -10.16 28.26
N GLN A 41 2.58 -11.39 27.80
CA GLN A 41 2.39 -11.76 26.38
C GLN A 41 0.92 -11.72 25.97
N PHE A 42 0.03 -12.31 26.79
CA PHE A 42 -1.40 -12.33 26.50
C PHE A 42 -2.01 -10.92 26.46
N ASP A 43 -1.66 -10.06 27.42
CA ASP A 43 -2.13 -8.67 27.47
C ASP A 43 -1.70 -7.89 26.21
N ARG A 44 -0.46 -8.08 25.76
CA ARG A 44 0.05 -7.45 24.53
C ARG A 44 -0.71 -7.92 23.28
N CYS A 45 -1.06 -9.21 23.22
CA CYS A 45 -1.87 -9.78 22.15
C CYS A 45 -3.31 -9.22 22.15
N VAL A 46 -3.92 -9.07 23.34
CA VAL A 46 -5.27 -8.48 23.48
C VAL A 46 -5.29 -7.03 23.00
N LEU A 47 -4.33 -6.22 23.43
CA LEU A 47 -4.22 -4.82 22.99
C LEU A 47 -4.08 -4.69 21.47
N MET A 48 -3.27 -5.55 20.85
CA MET A 48 -3.10 -5.56 19.39
C MET A 48 -4.40 -5.96 18.67
N ALA A 49 -5.08 -7.01 19.15
CA ALA A 49 -6.35 -7.45 18.57
C ALA A 49 -7.44 -6.38 18.70
N GLU A 50 -7.48 -5.64 19.81
CA GLU A 50 -8.42 -4.54 20.02
C GLU A 50 -8.11 -3.34 19.12
N ALA A 51 -6.84 -2.98 18.94
CA ALA A 51 -6.43 -1.92 18.02
C ALA A 51 -6.81 -2.25 16.56
N ILE A 52 -6.58 -3.50 16.13
CA ILE A 52 -7.01 -4.00 14.82
C ILE A 52 -8.54 -3.90 14.71
N LYS A 53 -9.28 -4.42 15.69
CA LYS A 53 -10.75 -4.35 15.71
C LYS A 53 -11.24 -2.90 15.62
N HIS A 54 -10.61 -1.96 16.32
CA HIS A 54 -10.97 -0.55 16.28
C HIS A 54 -10.71 0.06 14.89
N ALA A 55 -9.55 -0.20 14.29
CA ALA A 55 -9.21 0.25 12.94
C ALA A 55 -10.18 -0.29 11.86
N PHE A 56 -10.70 -1.49 12.04
CA PHE A 56 -11.73 -2.05 11.15
C PHE A 56 -13.17 -1.67 11.53
N SER A 57 -13.39 -1.13 12.74
CA SER A 57 -14.71 -0.65 13.19
C SER A 57 -15.01 0.77 12.68
N SER A 58 -14.00 1.55 12.27
CA SER A 58 -14.16 2.85 11.61
C SER A 58 -14.66 2.70 10.16
N ARG A 59 -15.98 2.47 10.06
CA ARG A 59 -16.95 2.95 9.05
C ARG A 59 -16.44 3.32 7.64
N THR A 60 -16.15 2.29 6.85
CA THR A 60 -16.94 2.16 5.61
C THR A 60 -18.05 1.18 5.93
N THR A 61 -19.28 1.66 6.16
CA THR A 61 -20.39 0.71 6.36
C THR A 61 -20.44 -0.21 5.14
N ALA A 62 -20.70 -1.49 5.34
CA ALA A 62 -20.83 -2.45 4.23
C ALA A 62 -21.79 -1.92 3.14
N GLU A 63 -22.81 -1.16 3.55
CA GLU A 63 -23.71 -0.39 2.69
C GLU A 63 -23.00 0.66 1.82
N ARG A 64 -22.07 1.44 2.35
CA ARG A 64 -21.32 2.46 1.60
C ARG A 64 -20.31 1.83 0.64
N ALA A 65 -19.66 0.73 1.05
CA ALA A 65 -18.79 -0.07 0.18
C ALA A 65 -19.59 -0.73 -0.96
N ARG A 66 -20.77 -1.29 -0.64
CA ARG A 66 -21.69 -1.86 -1.62
C ARG A 66 -22.22 -0.80 -2.59
N ALA A 67 -22.62 0.36 -2.10
CA ALA A 67 -23.07 1.47 -2.94
C ALA A 67 -21.97 1.94 -3.89
N SER A 68 -20.72 2.05 -3.41
CA SER A 68 -19.56 2.39 -4.24
C SER A 68 -19.30 1.34 -5.33
N LEU A 69 -19.36 0.05 -5.00
CA LEU A 69 -19.20 -1.03 -5.98
C LEU A 69 -20.32 -1.07 -7.01
N VAL A 70 -21.58 -0.92 -6.59
CA VAL A 70 -22.73 -0.87 -7.51
C VAL A 70 -22.64 0.34 -8.44
N ALA A 71 -22.22 1.50 -7.92
CA ALA A 71 -22.01 2.69 -8.73
C ALA A 71 -20.91 2.48 -9.79
N ARG A 72 -19.80 1.82 -9.44
CA ARG A 72 -18.73 1.50 -10.40
C ARG A 72 -19.18 0.50 -11.46
N LEU A 73 -19.89 -0.56 -11.07
CA LEU A 73 -20.42 -1.56 -12.01
C LEU A 73 -21.49 -0.97 -12.94
N SER A 74 -22.25 0.02 -12.49
CA SER A 74 -23.28 0.69 -13.30
C SER A 74 -22.69 1.76 -14.23
N ALA A 75 -21.53 2.32 -13.88
CA ALA A 75 -20.85 3.35 -14.66
C ALA A 75 -19.89 2.77 -15.71
N GLU A 76 -19.53 1.49 -15.63
CA GLU A 76 -18.80 0.81 -16.69
C GLU A 76 -19.72 0.63 -17.92
N PRO A 77 -19.43 1.27 -19.07
CA PRO A 77 -20.17 1.04 -20.29
C PRO A 77 -20.09 -0.44 -20.61
N SER A 78 -21.23 -1.08 -20.84
CA SER A 78 -21.34 -2.50 -21.17
C SER A 78 -20.55 -2.80 -22.46
N ALA A 79 -19.24 -3.01 -22.31
CA ALA A 79 -18.36 -3.46 -23.37
C ALA A 79 -18.90 -4.82 -23.78
N HIS A 80 -19.61 -4.85 -24.90
CA HIS A 80 -20.18 -6.07 -25.44
C HIS A 80 -19.06 -7.10 -25.56
N PRO A 81 -19.15 -8.24 -24.86
CA PRO A 81 -18.16 -9.28 -25.00
C PRO A 81 -18.13 -9.70 -26.47
N ARG A 82 -17.02 -9.43 -27.15
CA ARG A 82 -16.81 -9.96 -28.49
C ARG A 82 -16.92 -11.48 -28.40
N PRO A 83 -17.73 -12.13 -29.23
CA PRO A 83 -17.87 -13.58 -29.19
C PRO A 83 -16.52 -14.21 -29.50
N VAL A 84 -15.90 -14.80 -28.48
CA VAL A 84 -14.72 -15.64 -28.66
C VAL A 84 -15.20 -16.91 -29.36
N ARG A 85 -14.81 -17.09 -30.62
CA ARG A 85 -15.02 -18.33 -31.38
C ARG A 85 -14.29 -19.46 -30.66
N TYR A 86 -15.00 -20.18 -29.81
CA TYR A 86 -14.52 -21.42 -29.20
C TYR A 86 -14.62 -22.51 -30.26
N GLY A 87 -13.48 -22.80 -30.92
CA GLY A 87 -13.35 -23.90 -31.85
C GLY A 87 -13.55 -25.23 -31.11
N SER A 88 -14.61 -25.94 -31.45
CA SER A 88 -14.91 -27.26 -30.93
C SER A 88 -13.98 -28.31 -31.58
N THR A 89 -12.97 -28.76 -30.84
CA THR A 89 -12.32 -30.05 -31.09
C THR A 89 -12.15 -30.79 -29.78
N PHE A 90 -13.27 -31.25 -29.21
CA PHE A 90 -13.28 -32.39 -28.31
C PHE A 90 -13.74 -33.60 -29.12
N LEU A 91 -12.85 -34.57 -29.34
CA LEU A 91 -13.11 -36.02 -29.39
C LEU A 91 -11.92 -36.74 -30.04
N ALA A 92 -10.92 -37.10 -29.24
CA ALA A 92 -10.11 -38.31 -29.45
C ALA A 92 -9.20 -38.58 -28.24
N GLY A 93 -9.26 -39.79 -27.69
CA GLY A 93 -8.09 -40.41 -27.06
C GLY A 93 -8.03 -40.39 -25.53
N ARG A 94 -8.83 -41.23 -24.87
CA ARG A 94 -8.80 -41.50 -23.42
C ARG A 94 -7.58 -42.34 -22.97
N ARG A 95 -6.39 -42.14 -23.56
CA ARG A 95 -5.14 -42.87 -23.24
C ARG A 95 -3.86 -42.03 -23.27
N THR A 96 -3.95 -40.73 -22.95
CA THR A 96 -2.78 -39.84 -22.84
C THR A 96 -2.85 -38.97 -21.58
N ALA A 97 -3.19 -39.57 -20.43
CA ALA A 97 -3.30 -38.82 -19.17
C ALA A 97 -1.95 -38.55 -18.48
N ILE A 98 -0.83 -39.14 -18.95
CA ILE A 98 0.48 -39.02 -18.29
C ILE A 98 1.43 -38.08 -19.04
N ALA A 99 1.25 -37.85 -20.35
CA ALA A 99 2.07 -36.88 -21.09
C ALA A 99 1.57 -35.43 -20.94
N ALA A 100 0.28 -35.24 -20.65
CA ALA A 100 -0.32 -33.92 -20.51
C ALA A 100 0.14 -33.19 -19.24
N SER A 101 0.41 -33.89 -18.13
CA SER A 101 0.84 -33.27 -16.87
C SER A 101 2.25 -32.68 -16.96
N ILE A 102 3.16 -33.32 -17.71
CA ILE A 102 4.53 -32.81 -17.92
C ILE A 102 4.52 -31.59 -18.85
N LEU A 103 3.71 -31.59 -19.92
CA LEU A 103 3.55 -30.42 -20.79
C LEU A 103 2.83 -29.26 -20.09
N LEU A 104 1.91 -29.52 -19.16
CA LEU A 104 1.25 -28.48 -18.37
C LEU A 104 2.18 -27.91 -17.29
N ALA A 105 3.04 -28.74 -16.68
CA ALA A 105 4.06 -28.26 -15.73
C ALA A 105 5.19 -27.46 -16.43
N VAL A 106 5.66 -27.92 -17.60
CA VAL A 106 6.66 -27.18 -18.40
C VAL A 106 6.04 -25.93 -19.04
N GLY A 107 4.79 -25.99 -19.48
CA GLY A 107 4.04 -24.84 -20.00
C GLY A 107 3.71 -23.79 -18.94
N LEU A 108 3.42 -24.19 -17.69
CA LEU A 108 3.28 -23.25 -16.57
C LEU A 108 4.63 -22.64 -16.17
N PHE A 109 5.73 -23.41 -16.18
CA PHE A 109 7.06 -22.87 -15.88
C PHE A 109 7.59 -21.94 -16.99
N LEU A 110 7.40 -22.28 -18.28
CA LEU A 110 7.78 -21.39 -19.39
C LEU A 110 6.80 -20.21 -19.54
N GLY A 111 5.51 -20.42 -19.30
CA GLY A 111 4.51 -19.36 -19.33
C GLY A 111 4.74 -18.32 -18.24
N PHE A 112 5.06 -18.74 -17.02
CA PHE A 112 5.38 -17.82 -15.92
C PHE A 112 6.75 -17.12 -16.10
N ALA A 113 7.69 -17.75 -16.82
CA ALA A 113 8.97 -17.13 -17.17
C ALA A 113 8.86 -16.15 -18.37
N LEU A 114 7.95 -16.37 -19.31
CA LEU A 114 7.75 -15.54 -20.50
C LEU A 114 6.67 -14.45 -20.31
N ASP A 115 5.76 -14.57 -19.34
CA ASP A 115 4.75 -13.53 -19.03
C ASP A 115 5.36 -12.28 -18.38
N ARG A 116 6.63 -12.33 -17.96
CA ARG A 116 7.40 -11.12 -17.62
C ARG A 116 8.03 -10.42 -18.82
N GLY A 117 8.00 -11.03 -20.02
CA GLY A 117 8.74 -10.54 -21.18
C GLY A 117 7.91 -9.78 -22.22
N LEU A 118 6.58 -9.90 -22.22
CA LEU A 118 5.72 -9.36 -23.27
C LEU A 118 4.46 -8.66 -22.73
N VAL A 119 4.56 -8.00 -21.58
CA VAL A 119 3.67 -6.86 -21.30
C VAL A 119 3.99 -5.81 -22.36
N ARG A 120 3.18 -5.86 -23.42
CA ARG A 120 2.95 -4.85 -24.43
C ARG A 120 3.19 -3.47 -23.80
N ARG A 121 4.26 -2.78 -24.22
CA ARG A 121 4.49 -1.34 -24.01
C ARG A 121 3.24 -0.60 -24.53
N ALA A 122 2.21 -0.51 -23.70
CA ALA A 122 1.23 0.56 -23.80
C ALA A 122 2.06 1.83 -23.72
N GLY A 123 1.97 2.67 -24.74
CA GLY A 123 2.89 3.78 -24.98
C GLY A 123 3.20 4.49 -23.68
N GLU A 124 4.50 4.56 -23.35
CA GLU A 124 4.98 5.25 -22.15
C GLU A 124 4.33 6.62 -22.13
N PRO A 125 3.45 6.92 -21.15
CA PRO A 125 3.21 8.32 -20.86
C PRO A 125 4.59 8.88 -20.54
N LEU A 126 5.05 9.83 -21.36
CA LEU A 126 6.33 10.50 -21.17
C LEU A 126 6.23 11.28 -19.86
N THR A 127 6.43 10.59 -18.74
CA THR A 127 6.53 11.17 -17.41
C THR A 127 7.78 12.02 -17.42
N ARG A 128 7.55 13.34 -17.51
CA ARG A 128 8.63 14.31 -17.55
C ARG A 128 9.36 14.26 -16.21
N GLN A 129 10.61 13.84 -16.24
CA GLN A 129 11.51 13.96 -15.09
C GLN A 129 11.60 15.43 -14.68
N VAL A 130 11.42 15.69 -13.38
CA VAL A 130 11.55 17.02 -12.80
C VAL A 130 12.88 17.11 -12.06
N PRO A 131 13.48 18.30 -11.91
CA PRO A 131 14.71 18.48 -11.15
C PRO A 131 14.42 18.53 -9.64
N ILE A 132 13.77 17.47 -9.16
CA ILE A 132 13.54 17.15 -7.75
C ILE A 132 14.11 15.74 -7.56
N CYS A 133 14.89 15.54 -6.51
CA CYS A 133 15.42 14.24 -6.14
C CYS A 133 15.00 13.86 -4.73
N VAL A 134 15.06 12.57 -4.41
CA VAL A 134 14.91 12.08 -3.04
C VAL A 134 16.24 12.27 -2.34
N ALA A 135 16.35 13.24 -1.44
CA ALA A 135 17.58 13.47 -0.68
C ALA A 135 17.83 12.37 0.35
N ASP A 136 16.76 11.93 1.01
CA ASP A 136 16.82 10.89 2.04
C ASP A 136 15.52 10.09 2.09
N ALA A 137 15.61 8.83 2.53
CA ALA A 137 14.48 7.94 2.71
C ALA A 137 14.75 6.96 3.86
N GLU A 138 13.96 7.05 4.93
CA GLU A 138 14.01 6.18 6.08
C GLU A 138 12.80 5.23 6.09
N GLY A 139 13.03 3.95 6.36
CA GLY A 139 11.98 2.94 6.46
C GLY A 139 11.44 2.47 5.10
N THR A 140 10.15 2.13 5.03
CA THR A 140 9.50 1.67 3.80
C THR A 140 8.75 2.80 3.14
N VAL A 141 9.36 3.38 2.10
CA VAL A 141 8.74 4.38 1.24
C VAL A 141 8.54 3.77 -0.14
N LEU A 142 7.35 3.95 -0.70
CA LEU A 142 6.99 3.43 -2.00
C LEU A 142 6.66 4.58 -2.96
N VAL A 143 6.98 4.40 -4.23
CA VAL A 143 6.59 5.30 -5.31
C VAL A 143 5.84 4.53 -6.39
N ARG A 144 4.80 5.15 -6.93
CA ARG A 144 4.10 4.70 -8.13
C ARG A 144 4.16 5.79 -9.17
N HIS A 145 4.89 5.53 -10.25
CA HIS A 145 4.97 6.44 -11.39
C HIS A 145 3.63 6.55 -12.11
N GLN A 146 3.36 7.71 -12.70
CA GLN A 146 2.16 7.91 -13.49
C GLN A 146 2.12 6.91 -14.67
N GLY A 147 1.00 6.19 -14.81
CA GLY A 147 0.84 5.15 -15.83
C GLY A 147 1.41 3.78 -15.44
N SER A 148 2.08 3.66 -14.30
CA SER A 148 2.44 2.38 -13.69
C SER A 148 1.36 1.95 -12.70
N ASP A 149 0.99 0.67 -12.73
CA ASP A 149 0.15 0.05 -11.70
C ASP A 149 0.97 -0.54 -10.54
N ALA A 150 2.30 -0.63 -10.70
CA ALA A 150 3.21 -1.19 -9.71
C ALA A 150 3.77 -0.11 -8.79
N TRP A 151 3.75 -0.40 -7.49
CA TRP A 151 4.52 0.30 -6.47
C TRP A 151 5.95 -0.22 -6.44
N GLN A 152 6.92 0.69 -6.39
CA GLN A 152 8.35 0.42 -6.32
C GLN A 152 8.90 1.00 -5.02
N VAL A 153 9.95 0.41 -4.46
CA VAL A 153 10.62 0.98 -3.28
C VAL A 153 11.33 2.26 -3.71
N LEU A 154 11.14 3.34 -2.94
CA LEU A 154 11.81 4.61 -3.16
C LEU A 154 13.16 4.60 -2.46
N GLU A 155 14.23 4.86 -3.20
CA GLU A 155 15.59 4.94 -2.68
C GLU A 155 16.10 6.39 -2.68
N ALA A 156 16.96 6.74 -1.74
CA ALA A 156 17.67 8.02 -1.77
C ALA A 156 18.48 8.16 -3.07
N GLY A 157 18.51 9.38 -3.63
CA GLY A 157 19.07 9.68 -4.94
C GLY A 157 18.14 9.41 -6.13
N SER A 158 16.95 8.84 -5.90
CA SER A 158 15.97 8.61 -6.97
C SER A 158 15.50 9.92 -7.60
N ASN A 159 15.29 9.90 -8.91
CA ASN A 159 14.70 11.02 -9.64
C ASN A 159 13.17 11.00 -9.49
N VAL A 160 12.59 12.18 -9.30
CA VAL A 160 11.14 12.37 -9.28
C VAL A 160 10.62 12.68 -10.67
N HIS A 161 9.46 12.13 -11.02
CA HIS A 161 8.73 12.42 -12.24
C HIS A 161 7.40 13.10 -11.93
N LEU A 162 6.93 13.91 -12.88
CA LEU A 162 5.60 14.50 -12.79
C LEU A 162 4.53 13.41 -12.72
N GLY A 163 3.60 13.55 -11.77
CA GLY A 163 2.53 12.58 -11.51
C GLY A 163 2.95 11.41 -10.60
N ASP A 164 4.21 11.38 -10.12
CA ASP A 164 4.64 10.40 -9.13
C ASP A 164 3.78 10.51 -7.86
N ARG A 165 3.33 9.35 -7.39
CA ARG A 165 2.62 9.20 -6.12
C ARG A 165 3.53 8.48 -5.14
N PHE A 166 3.78 9.12 -4.01
CA PHE A 166 4.63 8.63 -2.94
C PHE A 166 3.78 8.18 -1.76
N HIS A 167 4.13 7.04 -1.18
CA HIS A 167 3.52 6.52 0.02
C HIS A 167 4.59 6.25 1.07
N SER A 168 4.50 6.95 2.21
CA SER A 168 5.30 6.68 3.39
C SER A 168 4.49 5.78 4.32
N ALA A 169 4.98 4.57 4.60
CA ALA A 169 4.37 3.64 5.54
C ALA A 169 4.50 4.11 7.02
N ALA A 170 4.20 3.23 7.96
CA ALA A 170 4.45 3.49 9.38
C ALA A 170 5.95 3.47 9.70
N LYS A 171 6.41 4.39 10.56
CA LYS A 171 7.83 4.55 10.92
C LYS A 171 8.76 4.76 9.72
N SER A 172 8.27 5.45 8.71
CA SER A 172 9.07 5.87 7.56
C SER A 172 8.92 7.37 7.33
N ALA A 173 9.90 7.95 6.67
CA ALA A 173 9.88 9.34 6.22
C ALA A 173 10.77 9.45 4.97
N PHE A 174 10.57 10.49 4.18
CA PHE A 174 11.50 10.80 3.10
C PHE A 174 11.55 12.31 2.86
N VAL A 175 12.67 12.75 2.29
CA VAL A 175 12.91 14.16 1.97
C VAL A 175 13.06 14.31 0.46
N LEU A 176 12.23 15.16 -0.12
CA LEU A 176 12.42 15.65 -1.49
C LEU A 176 13.24 16.93 -1.46
N GLU A 177 14.30 17.00 -2.27
CA GLU A 177 15.13 18.20 -2.43
C GLU A 177 14.94 18.78 -3.84
N MET A 178 14.72 20.09 -3.88
CA MET A 178 14.60 20.90 -5.09
C MET A 178 15.93 21.59 -5.41
N LYS A 179 16.10 22.04 -6.66
CA LYS A 179 17.33 22.70 -7.15
C LYS A 179 17.80 23.91 -6.33
N ASP A 180 16.88 24.62 -5.71
CA ASP A 180 17.13 25.81 -4.91
C ASP A 180 17.41 25.49 -3.43
N LYS A 181 17.60 24.19 -3.10
CA LYS A 181 17.74 23.64 -1.75
C LYS A 181 16.48 23.72 -0.89
N SER A 182 15.34 24.04 -1.49
CA SER A 182 14.05 23.86 -0.82
C SER A 182 13.80 22.38 -0.60
N THR A 183 13.25 22.03 0.56
CA THR A 183 12.99 20.63 0.93
C THR A 183 11.53 20.41 1.29
N ILE A 184 11.07 19.18 1.07
CA ILE A 184 9.78 18.70 1.57
C ILE A 184 10.04 17.38 2.27
N GLU A 185 9.90 17.39 3.59
CA GLU A 185 9.91 16.20 4.41
C GLU A 185 8.49 15.65 4.50
N VAL A 186 8.32 14.38 4.17
CA VAL A 186 7.04 13.68 4.21
C VAL A 186 7.10 12.65 5.32
N ASN A 187 6.25 12.82 6.33
CA ASN A 187 6.23 11.97 7.52
C ASN A 187 5.55 10.62 7.26
N GLN A 188 5.59 9.74 8.25
CA GLN A 188 4.94 8.43 8.21
C GLN A 188 3.44 8.50 7.92
N ASN A 189 2.89 7.42 7.35
CA ASN A 189 1.48 7.26 6.99
C ASN A 189 0.95 8.37 6.08
N SER A 190 1.79 8.85 5.17
CA SER A 190 1.45 9.96 4.26
C SER A 190 1.38 9.49 2.82
N MET A 191 0.58 10.22 2.03
CA MET A 191 0.47 10.03 0.60
C MET A 191 0.57 11.39 -0.10
N LEU A 192 1.62 11.56 -0.90
CA LEU A 192 1.93 12.80 -1.60
C LEU A 192 1.96 12.56 -3.11
N VAL A 193 1.40 13.48 -3.89
CA VAL A 193 1.45 13.43 -5.36
C VAL A 193 2.08 14.72 -5.87
N LEU A 194 3.03 14.62 -6.81
CA LEU A 194 3.50 15.79 -7.56
C LEU A 194 2.56 16.03 -8.74
N GLU A 195 1.70 17.04 -8.65
CA GLU A 195 0.68 17.31 -9.68
C GLU A 195 1.18 18.21 -10.80
N LEU A 196 1.87 19.30 -10.44
CA LEU A 196 2.33 20.32 -11.38
C LEU A 196 3.78 20.70 -11.09
N TYR A 197 4.51 20.91 -12.18
CA TYR A 197 5.88 21.39 -12.16
C TYR A 197 6.13 22.15 -13.47
N ASN A 198 7.00 23.20 -13.44
CA ASN A 198 7.36 24.10 -14.54
C ASN A 198 6.46 25.37 -14.66
N GLY A 199 6.73 26.35 -13.80
CA GLY A 199 6.02 27.64 -13.70
C GLY A 199 5.43 27.83 -12.31
N GLU A 200 4.85 26.76 -11.78
CA GLU A 200 4.48 26.57 -10.39
C GLU A 200 4.89 25.16 -9.95
N THR A 201 5.13 24.98 -8.66
CA THR A 201 5.34 23.66 -8.05
C THR A 201 4.12 23.36 -7.17
N GLN A 202 3.36 22.33 -7.51
CA GLN A 202 2.19 21.92 -6.73
C GLN A 202 2.26 20.46 -6.34
N PHE A 203 2.18 20.23 -5.03
CA PHE A 203 1.97 18.92 -4.45
C PHE A 203 0.53 18.78 -3.96
N PHE A 204 -0.01 17.56 -4.03
CA PHE A 204 -1.27 17.19 -3.40
C PHE A 204 -0.99 16.19 -2.27
N LEU A 205 -1.28 16.59 -1.03
CA LEU A 205 -1.21 15.75 0.15
C LEU A 205 -2.59 15.12 0.37
N GLU A 206 -2.73 13.84 -0.01
CA GLU A 206 -4.00 13.11 0.08
C GLU A 206 -4.35 12.82 1.55
N HIS A 207 -3.37 12.38 2.34
CA HIS A 207 -3.48 12.21 3.79
C HIS A 207 -2.08 12.26 4.44
N GLY A 208 -2.03 12.44 5.77
CA GLY A 208 -0.80 12.40 6.54
C GLY A 208 -0.24 13.78 6.85
N GLU A 209 1.08 13.92 6.81
CA GLU A 209 1.77 15.14 7.23
C GLU A 209 3.03 15.37 6.41
N CYS A 210 3.26 16.62 5.99
CA CYS A 210 4.53 17.03 5.38
C CYS A 210 4.96 18.41 5.87
N THR A 211 6.27 18.61 5.98
CA THR A 211 6.89 19.89 6.30
C THR A 211 7.66 20.37 5.09
N ALA A 212 7.36 21.57 4.62
CA ALA A 212 8.09 22.21 3.54
C ALA A 212 8.98 23.32 4.10
N SER A 213 10.26 23.32 3.72
CA SER A 213 11.22 24.38 4.00
C SER A 213 11.65 25.00 2.69
N LEU A 214 11.13 26.19 2.37
CA LEU A 214 11.34 26.82 1.07
C LEU A 214 12.40 27.93 1.16
N GLY A 215 13.46 27.81 0.38
CA GLY A 215 14.45 28.85 0.19
C GLY A 215 13.84 30.10 -0.46
N SER A 216 14.40 31.29 -0.17
CA SER A 216 13.98 32.53 -0.83
C SER A 216 15.06 33.00 -1.81
N PRO A 217 14.71 33.43 -3.04
CA PRO A 217 13.36 33.45 -3.60
C PRO A 217 12.93 32.07 -4.14
N HIS A 218 11.68 31.68 -3.86
CA HIS A 218 11.04 30.53 -4.52
C HIS A 218 9.97 31.04 -5.50
N GLY A 219 9.70 30.28 -6.57
CA GLY A 219 8.53 30.52 -7.42
C GLY A 219 7.21 30.22 -6.69
N PRO A 220 6.05 30.30 -7.36
CA PRO A 220 4.79 29.87 -6.77
C PRO A 220 4.86 28.41 -6.30
N PHE A 221 4.63 28.18 -5.01
CA PHE A 221 4.64 26.86 -4.39
C PHE A 221 3.32 26.59 -3.68
N PHE A 222 2.75 25.41 -3.93
CA PHE A 222 1.45 25.05 -3.41
C PHE A 222 1.44 23.64 -2.80
N ILE A 223 0.76 23.51 -1.67
CA ILE A 223 0.34 22.21 -1.13
C ILE A 223 -1.19 22.21 -1.10
N SER A 224 -1.79 21.40 -1.97
CA SER A 224 -3.22 21.15 -2.01
C SER A 224 -3.56 19.95 -1.13
N THR A 225 -4.72 19.98 -0.50
CA THR A 225 -5.28 18.88 0.30
C THR A 225 -6.75 18.68 -0.09
N PRO A 226 -7.43 17.62 0.38
CA PRO A 226 -8.87 17.50 0.20
C PRO A 226 -9.69 18.66 0.78
N HIS A 227 -9.12 19.44 1.70
CA HIS A 227 -9.82 20.48 2.45
C HIS A 227 -9.46 21.91 2.02
N GLY A 228 -8.42 22.09 1.20
CA GLY A 228 -8.00 23.42 0.77
C GLY A 228 -6.65 23.43 0.09
N ARG A 229 -6.08 24.64 -0.03
CA ARG A 229 -4.80 24.88 -0.69
C ARG A 229 -3.99 25.88 0.14
N VAL A 230 -2.71 25.55 0.34
CA VAL A 230 -1.72 26.43 0.98
C VAL A 230 -0.79 26.95 -0.11
N GLU A 231 -0.57 28.27 -0.14
CA GLU A 231 0.40 28.93 -1.00
C GLU A 231 1.54 29.50 -0.16
N ALA A 232 2.78 29.32 -0.61
CA ALA A 232 3.98 29.80 0.08
C ALA A 232 4.99 30.42 -0.91
N LEU A 233 5.67 31.48 -0.47
CA LEU A 233 6.62 32.27 -1.28
C LEU A 233 8.07 32.23 -0.75
N GLY A 234 8.38 31.32 0.17
CA GLY A 234 9.68 31.23 0.85
C GLY A 234 9.54 31.29 2.37
N THR A 235 9.06 30.19 2.95
CA THR A 235 8.89 30.03 4.40
C THR A 235 8.97 28.55 4.76
N GLU A 236 8.98 28.26 6.05
CA GLU A 236 8.86 26.91 6.58
C GLU A 236 7.45 26.72 7.15
N PHE A 237 6.78 25.64 6.75
CA PHE A 237 5.43 25.34 7.21
C PHE A 237 5.14 23.84 7.16
N THR A 238 4.25 23.39 8.05
CA THR A 238 3.77 22.01 8.10
C THR A 238 2.30 21.97 7.70
N VAL A 239 1.96 21.00 6.85
CA VAL A 239 0.58 20.70 6.45
C VAL A 239 0.25 19.30 6.95
N LYS A 240 -0.89 19.19 7.63
CA LYS A 240 -1.41 17.92 8.16
C LYS A 240 -2.84 17.72 7.71
N VAL A 241 -3.14 16.52 7.23
CA VAL A 241 -4.47 16.08 6.83
C VAL A 241 -4.86 14.93 7.75
N THR A 242 -5.94 15.11 8.51
CA THR A 242 -6.50 14.12 9.43
C THR A 242 -7.89 13.70 8.96
N ASP A 243 -8.17 12.40 9.04
CA ASP A 243 -9.51 11.86 8.85
C ASP A 243 -10.37 12.21 10.09
N GLU A 244 -11.05 13.36 10.09
CA GLU A 244 -12.11 13.65 11.07
C GLU A 244 -13.45 12.98 10.70
#